data_AF-X1L2I5-F1
#
_entry.id   AF-X1L2I5-F1
#
_cell.length_a   1.000
_cell.length_b   1.000
_cell.length_c   1.000
_cell.angle_alpha   90.00
_cell.angle_beta   90.00
_cell.angle_gamma   90.00
#
_symmetry.space_group_name_H-M   'P 1'
#
loop_
_entity.id
_entity.type
_entity.pdbx_description
1 polymer ?
#
loop_
_entity_poly.entity_id
_entity_poly.type
_entity_poly.pdbx_seq_one_letter_code
_entity_poly.pdbx_strand_id
1 'polypeptide(L)'
;MGNDIIFSGEYQDIPFNRFIRDIERENDVHFFYRQEWISGITITAKGDHLSLTGVLQQNLAGTGLNFYIDNKRNVFLTPLDLVTILPEDPDYEQHDEDNGSRGDKGTINTSQKYFKGQKTRIVETIIIGTKEKNISRNRAIINGK
;
A
#
# COMPACT_ATOMS: atom_id res chain seq x y z
N MET A 1 8.37 -7.35 20.46
CA MET A 1 7.99 -6.12 21.20
C MET A 1 8.48 -4.96 20.36
N GLY A 2 7.56 -4.17 19.79
CA GLY A 2 7.91 -3.04 18.92
C GLY A 2 8.67 -1.98 19.73
N ASN A 3 9.69 -1.38 19.10
CA ASN A 3 10.48 -0.33 19.74
C ASN A 3 9.64 0.96 19.76
N ASP A 4 9.04 1.26 20.92
CA ASP A 4 8.17 2.41 21.07
C ASP A 4 8.97 3.73 21.17
N ILE A 5 8.37 4.83 20.73
CA ILE A 5 9.02 6.14 20.73
C ILE A 5 8.65 6.85 22.03
N ILE A 6 9.67 7.15 22.84
CA ILE A 6 9.52 7.85 24.12
C ILE A 6 9.86 9.32 23.96
N PHE A 7 9.00 10.20 24.45
CA PHE A 7 9.19 11.64 24.41
C PHE A 7 8.70 12.31 25.70
N SER A 8 9.05 13.57 25.88
CA SER A 8 8.62 14.39 27.01
C SER A 8 7.86 15.59 26.48
N GLY A 9 6.82 16.03 27.18
CA GLY A 9 6.11 17.24 26.80
C GLY A 9 4.82 17.50 27.58
N GLU A 10 4.33 18.72 27.42
CA GLU A 10 3.04 19.16 27.97
C GLU A 10 2.13 19.62 26.82
N TYR A 11 1.10 18.83 26.56
CA TYR A 11 0.12 19.03 25.52
C TYR A 11 -1.26 19.07 26.19
N GLN A 12 -1.92 20.22 26.10
CA GLN A 12 -3.24 20.42 26.68
C GLN A 12 -4.18 20.96 25.61
N ASP A 13 -5.11 20.11 25.16
CA ASP A 13 -6.11 20.42 24.14
C ASP A 13 -5.53 21.08 22.90
N ILE A 14 -4.36 20.61 22.45
CA ILE A 14 -3.71 21.19 21.28
C ILE A 14 -4.19 20.52 20.00
N PRO A 15 -4.27 21.23 18.87
CA PRO A 15 -4.57 20.63 17.58
C PRO A 15 -3.58 19.52 17.21
N PHE A 16 -4.10 18.40 16.69
CA PHE A 16 -3.30 17.22 16.35
C PHE A 16 -2.15 17.54 15.36
N ASN A 17 -2.37 18.44 14.40
CA ASN A 17 -1.32 18.87 13.46
C ASN A 17 -0.13 19.58 14.16
N ARG A 18 -0.39 20.32 15.23
CA ARG A 18 0.67 20.94 16.04
C ARG A 18 1.46 19.88 16.78
N PHE A 19 0.75 18.92 17.39
CA PHE A 19 1.35 17.79 18.08
C PHE A 19 2.31 17.04 17.15
N ILE A 20 1.85 16.63 15.95
CA ILE A 20 2.68 15.95 14.95
C ILE A 20 3.97 16.74 14.70
N ARG A 21 3.86 18.01 14.36
CA ARG A 21 5.02 18.84 13.99
C ARG A 21 6.06 18.92 15.12
N ASP A 22 5.60 18.99 16.36
CA ASP A 22 6.50 19.02 17.52
C ASP A 22 7.20 17.67 17.69
N ILE A 23 6.48 16.55 17.55
CA ILE A 23 7.07 15.19 17.61
C ILE A 23 8.06 14.93 16.47
N GLU A 24 7.71 15.28 15.23
CA GLU A 24 8.58 15.06 14.05
C GLU A 24 9.91 15.83 14.19
N ARG A 25 9.87 17.05 14.73
CA ARG A 25 11.05 17.88 14.95
C ARG A 25 12.00 17.30 16.00
N GLU A 26 11.45 16.68 17.03
CA GLU A 26 12.19 16.31 18.24
C GLU A 26 12.67 14.85 18.23
N ASN A 27 12.00 13.95 17.51
CA ASN A 27 12.17 12.49 17.69
C ASN A 27 12.56 11.71 16.42
N ASP A 28 12.85 12.40 15.30
CA ASP A 28 13.15 11.79 14.00
C ASP A 28 12.05 10.77 13.59
N VAL A 29 10.81 11.27 13.60
CA VAL A 29 9.59 10.53 13.28
C VAL A 29 8.95 11.20 12.08
N HIS A 30 8.27 10.42 11.23
CA HIS A 30 7.53 10.95 10.08
C HIS A 30 6.09 10.48 10.08
N PHE A 31 5.14 11.40 9.98
CA PHE A 31 3.72 11.09 9.95
C PHE A 31 3.16 11.17 8.52
N PHE A 32 2.42 10.13 8.15
CA PHE A 32 1.75 10.01 6.86
C PHE A 32 0.24 9.93 7.09
N TYR A 33 -0.47 10.96 6.63
CA TYR A 33 -1.90 11.11 6.83
C TYR A 33 -2.49 12.06 5.78
N ARG A 34 -3.83 12.06 5.68
CA ARG A 34 -4.55 13.12 4.96
C ARG A 34 -5.05 14.17 5.94
N GLN A 35 -4.95 15.44 5.54
CA GLN A 35 -5.29 16.58 6.42
C GLN A 35 -6.73 16.51 6.93
N GLU A 36 -7.66 16.05 6.09
CA GLU A 36 -9.06 15.86 6.43
C GLU A 36 -9.30 14.86 7.57
N TRP A 37 -8.40 13.88 7.76
CA TRP A 37 -8.57 12.84 8.78
C TRP A 37 -8.25 13.33 10.19
N ILE A 38 -7.37 14.32 10.30
CA ILE A 38 -6.94 14.86 11.60
C ILE A 38 -7.65 16.16 11.98
N SER A 39 -8.54 16.64 11.10
CA SER A 39 -9.24 17.90 11.29
C SER A 39 -10.18 17.82 12.50
N GLY A 40 -10.00 18.71 13.47
CA GLY A 40 -10.82 18.76 14.68
C GLY A 40 -10.39 17.80 15.80
N ILE A 41 -9.34 17.00 15.61
CA ILE A 41 -8.77 16.17 16.68
C ILE A 41 -7.86 17.04 17.55
N THR A 42 -8.02 16.93 18.87
CA THR A 42 -7.11 17.54 19.85
C THR A 42 -6.37 16.48 20.66
N ILE A 43 -5.16 16.82 21.08
CA ILE A 43 -4.28 15.97 21.89
C ILE A 43 -4.14 16.56 23.28
N THR A 44 -4.32 15.69 24.28
CA THR A 44 -3.94 15.96 25.66
C THR A 44 -3.00 14.87 26.15
N ALA A 45 -1.79 15.26 26.56
CA ALA A 45 -0.78 14.38 27.13
C ALA A 45 0.22 15.21 27.94
N LYS A 46 0.62 14.74 29.13
CA LYS A 46 1.59 15.43 29.97
C LYS A 46 2.51 14.43 30.66
N GLY A 47 3.82 14.65 30.56
CA GLY A 47 4.81 13.89 31.30
C GLY A 47 6.18 13.86 30.64
N ASP A 48 7.15 13.29 31.36
CA ASP A 48 8.55 13.25 30.94
C ASP A 48 8.96 11.93 30.28
N HIS A 49 8.08 10.92 30.27
CA HIS A 49 8.28 9.61 29.66
C HIS A 49 6.96 9.13 29.04
N LEU A 50 6.54 9.81 27.97
CA LEU A 50 5.33 9.49 27.23
C LEU A 50 5.65 8.49 26.12
N SER A 51 4.81 7.46 26.02
CA SER A 51 4.78 6.51 24.92
C SER A 51 4.00 7.12 23.76
N LEU A 52 4.60 7.23 22.57
CA LEU A 52 3.88 7.71 21.37
C LEU A 52 2.71 6.79 21.05
N THR A 53 2.91 5.48 21.12
CA THR A 53 1.85 4.50 20.93
C THR A 53 0.71 4.71 21.93
N GLY A 54 1.02 4.90 23.21
CA GLY A 54 0.03 5.11 24.26
C GLY A 54 -0.75 6.43 24.08
N VAL A 55 -0.05 7.51 23.74
CA VAL A 55 -0.68 8.82 23.50
C VAL A 55 -1.60 8.77 22.28
N LEU A 56 -1.16 8.16 21.18
CA LEU A 56 -1.99 7.98 19.98
C LEU A 56 -3.19 7.08 20.28
N GLN A 57 -2.99 5.96 20.96
CA GLN A 57 -4.07 5.03 21.31
C GLN A 57 -5.14 5.71 22.19
N GLN A 58 -4.72 6.50 23.18
CA GLN A 58 -5.66 7.20 24.07
C GLN A 58 -6.45 8.30 23.34
N ASN A 59 -5.77 9.12 22.53
CA ASN A 59 -6.39 10.30 21.94
C ASN A 59 -7.10 10.01 20.62
N LEU A 60 -6.73 8.95 19.90
CA LEU A 60 -7.42 8.52 18.68
C LEU A 60 -8.56 7.53 18.95
N ALA A 61 -8.68 7.01 20.19
CA ALA A 61 -9.79 6.15 20.57
C ALA A 61 -11.14 6.82 20.28
N GLY A 62 -12.00 6.13 19.53
CA GLY A 62 -13.33 6.63 19.18
C GLY A 62 -13.38 7.64 18.03
N THR A 63 -12.22 8.05 17.47
CA THR A 63 -12.17 8.94 16.29
C THR A 63 -12.41 8.19 14.98
N GLY A 64 -12.33 6.86 14.99
CA GLY A 64 -12.32 6.02 13.79
C GLY A 64 -11.00 6.08 13.03
N LEU A 65 -9.97 6.72 13.58
CA LEU A 65 -8.63 6.78 13.01
C LEU A 65 -7.73 5.71 13.65
N ASN A 66 -7.24 4.81 12.81
CA ASN A 66 -6.24 3.82 13.17
C ASN A 66 -4.82 4.37 12.91
N PHE A 67 -3.84 3.81 13.61
CA PHE A 67 -2.43 4.12 13.38
C PHE A 67 -1.56 2.87 13.28
N TYR A 68 -0.46 2.98 12.55
CA TYR A 68 0.57 1.95 12.44
C TYR A 68 1.96 2.60 12.45
N ILE A 69 2.89 2.00 13.19
CA ILE A 69 4.27 2.47 13.31
C ILE A 69 5.18 1.39 12.73
N ASP A 70 6.00 1.74 11.74
CA ASP A 70 6.97 0.81 11.16
C ASP A 70 8.31 0.82 11.91
N ASN A 71 9.21 -0.10 11.54
CA ASN A 71 10.55 -0.19 12.14
C ASN A 71 11.47 1.01 11.82
N LYS A 72 11.07 1.89 10.90
CA LYS A 72 11.80 3.10 10.50
C LYS A 72 11.21 4.35 11.12
N ARG A 73 10.35 4.23 12.14
CA ARG A 73 9.69 5.35 12.83
C ARG A 73 8.76 6.16 11.92
N ASN A 74 8.24 5.54 10.87
CA ASN A 74 7.14 6.11 10.10
C ASN A 74 5.82 5.77 10.78
N VAL A 75 4.97 6.78 10.97
CA VAL A 75 3.64 6.66 11.55
C VAL A 75 2.60 6.89 10.46
N PHE A 76 1.80 5.87 10.18
CA PHE A 76 0.73 5.93 9.19
C PHE A 76 -0.61 6.06 9.93
N LEU A 77 -1.41 7.07 9.57
CA LEU A 77 -2.77 7.25 10.08
C LEU A 77 -3.76 6.93 8.98
N THR A 78 -4.81 6.17 9.27
CA THR A 78 -5.82 5.80 8.27
C THR A 78 -7.15 5.44 8.94
N PRO A 79 -8.30 5.78 8.34
CA PRO A 79 -9.60 5.36 8.84
C PRO A 79 -9.94 3.88 8.53
N LEU A 80 -9.08 3.20 7.76
CA LEU A 80 -9.28 1.81 7.37
C LEU A 80 -8.54 0.86 8.32
N ASP A 81 -9.03 -0.37 8.42
CA ASP A 81 -8.27 -1.44 9.05
C ASP A 81 -7.08 -1.82 8.17
N LEU A 82 -5.88 -1.75 8.72
CA LEU A 82 -4.65 -2.12 8.03
C LEU A 82 -4.48 -3.65 8.08
N VAL A 83 -4.62 -4.29 6.92
CA VAL A 83 -4.18 -5.68 6.74
C VAL A 83 -2.70 -5.66 6.40
N THR A 84 -1.86 -5.93 7.40
CA THR A 84 -0.39 -5.93 7.25
C THR A 84 0.17 -7.30 6.86
N ILE A 85 -0.68 -8.33 6.81
CA ILE A 85 -0.32 -9.69 6.43
C ILE A 85 -0.57 -9.85 4.94
N LEU A 86 0.49 -10.12 4.18
CA LEU A 86 0.34 -10.56 2.80
C LEU A 86 -0.35 -11.93 2.83
N PRO A 87 -1.46 -12.13 2.11
CA PRO A 87 -2.09 -13.45 2.01
C PRO A 87 -1.06 -14.47 1.53
N GLU A 88 -1.00 -15.63 2.20
CA GLU A 88 -0.26 -16.77 1.68
C GLU A 88 -0.93 -17.18 0.37
N ASP A 89 -0.23 -16.97 -0.75
CA ASP A 89 -0.70 -17.41 -2.05
C ASP A 89 -0.36 -18.90 -2.20
N PRO A 90 -1.36 -19.80 -2.25
CA PRO A 90 -1.10 -21.23 -2.38
C PRO A 90 -0.45 -21.61 -3.72
N ASP A 91 -0.43 -20.70 -4.71
CA ASP A 91 0.10 -20.95 -6.06
C ASP A 91 1.49 -20.33 -6.29
N TYR A 92 2.17 -19.81 -5.26
CA TYR A 92 3.58 -19.40 -5.37
C TYR A 92 4.49 -20.64 -5.38
N GLU A 93 4.62 -21.31 -6.52
CA GLU A 93 5.69 -22.27 -6.74
C GLU A 93 7.04 -21.53 -6.69
N GLN A 94 7.83 -21.80 -5.63
CA GLN A 94 9.23 -21.41 -5.58
C GLN A 94 9.97 -22.12 -6.71
N HIS A 95 10.25 -21.40 -7.79
CA HIS A 95 11.24 -21.85 -8.75
C HIS A 95 12.61 -21.73 -8.08
N ASP A 96 13.18 -22.88 -7.69
CA ASP A 96 14.58 -22.97 -7.32
C ASP A 96 15.44 -22.36 -8.44
N GLU A 97 16.30 -21.41 -8.07
CA GLU A 97 17.25 -20.77 -8.99
C GLU A 97 18.29 -21.81 -9.46
N ASP A 98 17.97 -22.54 -10.53
CA ASP A 98 18.98 -23.25 -11.30
C ASP A 98 19.73 -22.25 -12.19
N ASN A 99 21.04 -22.16 -11.94
CA ASN A 99 21.93 -21.18 -12.53
C ASN A 99 22.26 -21.59 -13.97
N GLY A 100 21.38 -21.25 -14.91
CA GLY A 100 21.47 -21.70 -16.29
C GLY A 100 20.64 -20.90 -17.29
N SER A 101 21.09 -19.67 -17.59
CA SER A 101 20.91 -18.91 -18.85
C SER A 101 19.67 -19.15 -19.75
N ARG A 102 18.94 -18.04 -19.99
CA ARG A 102 18.02 -17.71 -21.12
C ARG A 102 16.61 -18.34 -21.12
N GLY A 103 15.62 -17.47 -20.86
CA GLY A 103 14.50 -17.28 -21.80
C GLY A 103 13.09 -17.71 -21.34
N ASP A 104 12.33 -16.70 -20.92
CA ASP A 104 10.93 -16.44 -21.28
C ASP A 104 9.78 -17.32 -20.71
N LYS A 105 9.24 -16.81 -19.59
CA LYS A 105 7.81 -16.53 -19.29
C LYS A 105 6.76 -17.56 -19.73
N GLY A 106 6.40 -18.42 -18.77
CA GLY A 106 5.02 -18.87 -18.61
C GLY A 106 4.13 -17.69 -18.22
N THR A 107 3.00 -17.51 -18.92
CA THR A 107 1.98 -16.54 -18.56
C THR A 107 0.87 -17.24 -17.79
N ILE A 108 0.62 -16.73 -16.58
CA ILE A 108 -0.44 -17.10 -15.66
C ILE A 108 -1.78 -16.64 -16.24
N ASN A 109 -2.70 -17.58 -16.45
CA ASN A 109 -4.10 -17.31 -16.77
C ASN A 109 -4.90 -17.20 -15.47
N THR A 110 -5.05 -16.01 -14.89
CA THR A 110 -6.15 -15.78 -13.93
C THR A 110 -6.61 -14.33 -13.72
N SER A 111 -6.05 -13.34 -14.40
CA SER A 111 -6.45 -11.93 -14.21
C SER A 111 -7.64 -11.48 -15.06
N GLN A 112 -8.47 -12.40 -15.56
CA GLN A 112 -9.71 -12.06 -16.28
C GLN A 112 -10.92 -12.09 -15.35
N LYS A 113 -11.02 -11.12 -14.43
CA LYS A 113 -12.34 -10.77 -13.88
C LYS A 113 -12.55 -9.35 -13.36
N TYR A 114 -11.54 -8.48 -13.37
CA TYR A 114 -11.63 -7.17 -12.72
C TYR A 114 -11.39 -5.98 -13.66
N PHE A 115 -11.91 -6.02 -14.88
CA PHE A 115 -11.94 -4.80 -15.71
C PHE A 115 -13.28 -4.67 -16.43
N LYS A 116 -14.32 -4.30 -15.67
CA LYS A 116 -15.57 -3.82 -16.24
C LYS A 116 -15.84 -2.42 -15.71
N GLY A 117 -15.44 -1.42 -16.51
CA GLY A 117 -15.93 -0.06 -16.36
C GLY A 117 -14.87 1.03 -16.43
N GLN A 118 -14.26 1.23 -17.61
CA GLN A 118 -14.40 2.49 -18.37
C GLN A 118 -13.58 2.38 -19.66
N LYS A 119 -14.22 2.78 -20.75
CA LYS A 119 -13.70 2.73 -22.12
C LYS A 119 -12.53 3.70 -22.30
N THR A 120 -11.33 3.20 -22.57
CA THR A 120 -10.35 3.92 -23.41
C THR A 120 -9.61 2.92 -24.29
N ARG A 121 -10.13 2.83 -25.52
CA ARG A 121 -9.49 2.40 -26.78
C ARG A 121 -8.08 1.81 -26.64
N ILE A 122 -7.99 0.48 -26.56
CA ILE A 122 -6.73 -0.24 -26.76
C ILE A 122 -6.71 -0.67 -28.23
N VAL A 123 -5.65 -0.31 -28.94
CA VAL A 123 -5.41 -0.73 -30.32
C VAL A 123 -4.93 -2.19 -30.24
N GLU A 124 -5.75 -3.15 -30.66
CA GLU A 124 -5.35 -4.56 -30.71
C GLU A 124 -4.32 -4.75 -31.83
N THR A 125 -3.07 -5.04 -31.46
CA THR A 125 -2.05 -5.49 -32.42
C THR A 125 -2.05 -7.01 -32.39
N ILE A 126 -2.67 -7.64 -33.41
CA ILE A 126 -2.66 -9.10 -33.54
C ILE A 126 -1.36 -9.50 -34.26
N ILE A 127 -0.48 -10.21 -33.55
CA ILE A 127 0.68 -10.87 -34.16
C ILE A 127 0.25 -12.30 -34.54
N ILE A 128 0.32 -12.62 -35.83
CA ILE A 128 -0.08 -13.92 -36.40
C ILE A 128 1.15 -14.70 -36.87
N GLY A 129 1.33 -15.91 -36.32
CA GLY A 129 2.19 -17.01 -36.84
C GLY A 129 3.40 -17.35 -35.95
N THR A 130 3.89 -18.59 -35.83
CA THR A 130 3.48 -19.93 -36.31
C THR A 130 4.18 -20.98 -35.44
N LYS A 131 3.58 -22.14 -35.16
CA LYS A 131 4.36 -23.37 -34.97
C LYS A 131 4.10 -24.30 -36.16
N GLU A 132 5.19 -24.71 -36.78
CA GLU A 132 5.28 -25.23 -38.13
C GLU A 132 4.57 -26.57 -38.32
N LYS A 133 3.65 -26.63 -39.28
CA LYS A 133 3.74 -27.55 -40.42
C LYS A 133 2.74 -27.16 -41.52
N ASN A 134 3.29 -26.95 -42.71
CA ASN A 134 2.69 -26.95 -44.04
C ASN A 134 1.17 -27.25 -44.12
N ILE A 135 0.38 -26.36 -44.75
CA ILE A 135 -0.39 -26.59 -45.99
C ILE A 135 -1.21 -25.31 -46.35
N SER A 136 -0.94 -24.80 -47.56
CA SER A 136 -1.75 -23.97 -48.48
C SER A 136 -2.49 -22.69 -48.04
N ARG A 137 -1.96 -21.57 -48.58
CA ARG A 137 -2.63 -20.50 -49.35
C ARG A 137 -4.14 -20.23 -49.07
N ASN A 138 -4.43 -19.15 -48.34
CA ASN A 138 -5.16 -17.97 -48.85
C ASN A 138 -5.42 -16.96 -47.72
N ARG A 139 -4.97 -15.71 -47.90
CA ARG A 139 -5.36 -14.58 -47.04
C ARG A 139 -6.67 -13.98 -47.56
N ALA A 140 -7.63 -13.78 -46.68
CA ALA A 140 -8.78 -12.92 -46.92
C ALA A 140 -8.80 -11.80 -45.87
N ILE A 141 -8.86 -10.55 -46.34
CA ILE A 141 -9.13 -9.37 -45.53
C ILE A 141 -10.59 -9.01 -45.77
N ILE A 142 -11.40 -8.99 -44.70
CA ILE A 142 -12.80 -8.58 -44.78
C ILE A 142 -12.91 -7.26 -44.04
N ASN A 143 -13.17 -6.19 -44.79
CA ASN A 143 -13.56 -4.89 -44.25
C ASN A 143 -15.03 -4.63 -44.56
N GLY A 144 -15.77 -4.15 -43.57
CA GLY A 144 -17.06 -3.48 -43.75
C GLY A 144 -17.81 -3.39 -42.41
N LYS A 145 -18.39 -2.26 -41.99
CA LYS A 145 -18.46 -0.88 -42.50
C LYS A 145 -18.67 0.02 -41.28
#